data_AF-A0AAG5D3Q9-F1
#
_entry.id   AF-A0AAG5D3Q9-F1
#
_cell.length_a   1.000
_cell.length_b   1.000
_cell.length_c   1.000
_cell.angle_alpha   90.00
_cell.angle_beta   90.00
_cell.angle_gamma   90.00
#
_symmetry.space_group_name_H-M   'P 1'
#
loop_
_entity.id
_entity.type
_entity.pdbx_description
1 polymer ?
#
loop_
_entity_poly.entity_id
_entity_poly.type
_entity_poly.pdbx_seq_one_letter_code
_entity_poly.pdbx_strand_id
1 'polypeptide(L)'
;MDMVPTAISVQTCRFCLSPNEQTKSFFERFNSEVLSSILNGLLGIQLDPSDQYSNICEKCTSKVELIFSLMTEFRKANELFCSLVEQKQQNDIK
;
A
#
# COMPACT_ATOMS: atom_id res chain seq x y z
N MET A 1 -8.78 -28.06 3.73
CA MET A 1 -7.47 -27.39 3.58
C MET A 1 -7.19 -27.34 2.11
N ASP A 2 -7.54 -26.23 1.45
CA ASP A 2 -7.42 -26.12 0.01
C ASP A 2 -5.95 -26.11 -0.39
N MET A 3 -5.60 -26.94 -1.38
CA MET A 3 -4.25 -27.08 -1.90
C MET A 3 -3.74 -25.72 -2.37
N VAL A 4 -2.64 -25.26 -1.77
CA VAL A 4 -1.85 -24.17 -2.34
C VAL A 4 -1.31 -24.66 -3.69
N PRO A 5 -1.59 -23.98 -4.81
CA PRO A 5 -1.03 -24.38 -6.10
C PRO A 5 0.49 -24.45 -5.99
N THR A 6 1.07 -25.60 -6.32
CA THR A 6 2.49 -25.91 -6.12
C THR A 6 3.42 -25.13 -7.07
N ALA A 7 2.88 -24.31 -7.98
CA ALA A 7 3.64 -23.54 -8.95
C ALA A 7 3.19 -22.07 -8.95
N ILE A 8 4.09 -21.18 -8.54
CA ILE A 8 3.93 -19.73 -8.67
C ILE A 8 4.12 -19.37 -10.14
N SER A 9 3.19 -18.59 -10.70
CA SER A 9 3.27 -18.04 -12.04
C SER A 9 3.22 -16.51 -12.01
N VAL A 10 3.51 -15.86 -13.14
CA VAL A 10 3.33 -14.40 -13.29
C VAL A 10 1.88 -13.97 -13.07
N GLN A 11 0.89 -14.87 -13.17
CA GLN A 11 -0.53 -14.58 -12.90
C GLN A 11 -0.92 -14.81 -11.43
N THR A 12 0.04 -15.22 -10.58
CA THR A 12 -0.23 -15.43 -9.16
C THR A 12 -0.22 -14.09 -8.44
N CYS A 13 -1.27 -13.81 -7.66
CA CYS A 13 -1.30 -12.60 -6.86
C CYS A 13 -0.21 -12.66 -5.77
N ARG A 14 0.66 -11.66 -5.73
CA ARG A 14 1.76 -11.56 -4.78
C ARG A 14 1.32 -11.56 -3.31
N PHE A 15 0.12 -11.06 -3.02
CA PHE A 15 -0.34 -10.86 -1.64
C PHE A 15 -1.17 -12.01 -1.08
N CYS A 16 -1.99 -12.67 -1.91
CA CYS A 16 -2.86 -13.75 -1.46
C CYS A 16 -2.52 -15.11 -2.05
N LEU A 17 -1.52 -15.18 -2.94
CA LEU A 17 -1.08 -16.38 -3.65
C LEU A 17 -2.19 -17.08 -4.47
N SER A 18 -3.34 -16.42 -4.63
CA SER A 18 -4.42 -16.93 -5.46
C SER A 18 -3.95 -16.97 -6.91
N PRO A 19 -4.13 -18.10 -7.61
CA PRO A 19 -4.06 -18.10 -9.06
C PRO A 19 -5.25 -17.27 -9.53
N ASN A 20 -5.00 -16.24 -10.34
CA ASN A 20 -6.06 -15.43 -10.91
C ASN A 20 -5.62 -14.93 -12.29
N GLU A 21 -6.37 -15.30 -13.32
CA GLU A 21 -6.08 -14.89 -14.71
C GLU A 21 -6.17 -13.37 -14.91
N GLN A 22 -6.80 -12.64 -13.97
CA GLN A 22 -7.02 -11.20 -14.05
C GLN A 22 -6.10 -10.39 -13.13
N THR A 23 -4.96 -10.94 -12.71
CA THR A 23 -3.95 -10.09 -12.05
C THR A 23 -3.34 -9.09 -13.02
N LYS A 24 -3.02 -7.90 -12.52
CA LYS A 24 -2.26 -6.88 -13.25
C LYS A 24 -0.98 -6.54 -12.50
N SER A 25 -0.03 -5.90 -13.16
CA SER A 25 1.17 -5.42 -12.48
C SER A 25 0.77 -4.47 -11.36
N PHE A 26 1.40 -4.63 -10.19
CA PHE A 26 1.19 -3.71 -9.07
C PHE A 26 1.45 -2.26 -9.50
N PHE A 27 2.48 -2.04 -10.32
CA PHE A 27 2.89 -0.70 -10.78
C PHE A 27 1.96 -0.10 -11.83
N GLU A 28 1.21 -0.92 -12.58
CA GLU A 28 0.14 -0.42 -13.46
C GLU A 28 -1.04 0.13 -12.65
N ARG A 29 -1.32 -0.45 -11.48
CA ARG A 29 -2.42 -0.01 -10.59
C ARG A 29 -1.99 1.11 -9.66
N PHE A 30 -0.74 1.08 -9.21
CA PHE A 30 -0.23 1.94 -8.16
C PHE A 30 1.05 2.62 -8.64
N ASN A 31 0.87 3.75 -9.34
CA ASN A 31 1.97 4.49 -9.96
C ASN A 31 2.68 5.48 -8.99
N SER A 32 2.52 5.33 -7.66
CA SER A 32 3.13 6.28 -6.71
C SER A 32 4.23 5.62 -5.88
N GLU A 33 5.40 6.27 -5.82
CA GLU A 33 6.48 5.93 -4.87
C GLU A 33 5.97 5.88 -3.41
N VAL A 34 4.93 6.65 -3.13
CA VAL A 34 4.24 6.69 -1.84
C VAL A 34 3.61 5.32 -1.51
N LEU A 35 2.98 4.66 -2.48
CA LEU A 35 2.36 3.35 -2.28
C LEU A 35 3.39 2.25 -2.06
N SER A 36 4.51 2.25 -2.81
CA SER A 36 5.63 1.33 -2.57
C SER A 36 6.25 1.54 -1.18
N SER A 37 6.42 2.79 -0.75
CA SER A 37 6.92 3.12 0.58
C SER A 37 5.96 2.66 1.69
N ILE A 38 4.65 2.73 1.44
CA ILE A 38 3.63 2.25 2.38
C ILE A 38 3.64 0.73 2.48
N LEU A 39 3.75 0.00 1.37
CA LEU A 39 3.88 -1.45 1.40
C LEU A 39 5.13 -1.89 2.17
N ASN A 40 6.25 -1.21 1.95
CA ASN A 40 7.47 -1.48 2.69
C ASN A 40 7.28 -1.19 4.19
N GLY A 41 6.69 -0.03 4.53
CA GLY A 41 6.48 0.37 5.92
C GLY A 41 5.49 -0.49 6.69
N LEU A 42 4.42 -0.99 6.05
CA LEU A 42 3.37 -1.75 6.72
C LEU A 42 3.58 -3.25 6.67
N LEU A 43 4.05 -3.76 5.55
CA LEU A 43 4.12 -5.20 5.28
C LEU A 43 5.57 -5.70 5.23
N GLY A 44 6.57 -4.80 5.26
CA GLY A 44 7.97 -5.16 5.04
C GLY A 44 8.23 -5.67 3.61
N ILE A 45 7.34 -5.33 2.67
CA ILE A 45 7.42 -5.81 1.30
C ILE A 45 8.02 -4.71 0.43
N GLN A 46 9.18 -5.00 -0.13
CA GLN A 46 9.77 -4.20 -1.19
C GLN A 46 9.39 -4.83 -2.54
N LEU A 47 8.78 -4.03 -3.42
CA LEU A 47 8.50 -4.42 -4.80
C LEU A 47 9.29 -3.48 -5.72
N ASP A 48 9.92 -4.05 -6.73
CA ASP A 48 10.59 -3.34 -7.82
C ASP A 48 9.81 -3.51 -9.14
N PRO A 49 9.72 -2.49 -10.02
CA PRO A 49 9.08 -2.64 -11.32
C PRO A 49 9.65 -3.77 -12.19
N SER A 50 10.90 -4.18 -11.96
CA SER A 50 11.54 -5.31 -12.63
C SER A 50 11.19 -6.68 -12.03
N ASP A 51 10.46 -6.72 -10.91
CA ASP A 51 10.07 -7.97 -10.25
C ASP A 51 9.07 -8.76 -11.11
N GLN A 52 9.47 -9.99 -11.46
CA GLN A 52 8.65 -10.93 -12.22
C GLN A 52 7.33 -11.31 -11.51
N TYR A 53 7.32 -11.28 -10.18
CA TYR A 53 6.18 -11.70 -9.34
C TYR A 53 5.56 -10.52 -8.59
N SER A 54 5.31 -9.42 -9.30
CA SER A 54 4.73 -8.18 -8.78
C SER A 54 3.23 -8.06 -9.03
N ASN A 55 2.58 -9.09 -9.58
CA ASN A 55 1.18 -9.03 -9.97
C ASN A 55 0.21 -9.06 -8.77
N ILE A 56 -0.89 -8.30 -8.88
CA ILE A 56 -1.92 -8.16 -7.84
C ILE A 56 -3.32 -8.41 -8.39
N CYS A 57 -4.17 -9.09 -7.61
CA CYS A 57 -5.58 -9.29 -7.95
C CYS A 57 -6.48 -8.18 -7.37
N GLU A 58 -7.66 -7.98 -7.95
CA GLU A 58 -8.61 -6.92 -7.56
C GLU A 58 -8.90 -6.89 -6.05
N LYS A 59 -9.09 -8.07 -5.43
CA LYS A 59 -9.36 -8.17 -3.98
C LYS A 59 -8.22 -7.62 -3.13
N CYS A 60 -6.97 -7.79 -3.57
CA CYS A 60 -5.81 -7.26 -2.86
C CYS A 60 -5.61 -5.78 -3.19
N THR A 61 -5.88 -5.36 -4.43
CA THR A 61 -5.92 -3.94 -4.84
C THR A 61 -6.81 -3.12 -3.91
N SER A 62 -8.07 -3.54 -3.72
CA SER A 62 -9.01 -2.79 -2.85
C SER A 62 -8.56 -2.72 -1.39
N LYS A 63 -7.85 -3.75 -0.88
CA LYS A 63 -7.29 -3.72 0.47
C LYS A 63 -6.14 -2.72 0.59
N VAL A 64 -5.26 -2.68 -0.42
CA VAL A 64 -4.16 -1.70 -0.48
C VAL A 64 -4.72 -0.28 -0.57
N GLU A 65 -5.74 -0.04 -1.40
CA GLU A 65 -6.42 1.26 -1.52
C GLU A 65 -7.07 1.69 -0.21
N LEU A 66 -7.73 0.77 0.50
CA LEU A 66 -8.35 1.06 1.79
C LEU A 66 -7.29 1.47 2.84
N ILE A 67 -6.20 0.73 2.92
CA ILE A 67 -5.09 1.03 3.82
C ILE A 67 -4.50 2.41 3.48
N PHE A 68 -4.27 2.69 2.20
CA PHE A 68 -3.76 3.97 1.74
C PHE A 68 -4.69 5.13 2.13
N SER A 69 -6.00 4.96 1.96
CA SER A 69 -7.00 5.97 2.34
C SER A 69 -6.96 6.24 3.83
N LEU A 70 -7.00 5.19 4.67
CA LEU A 70 -6.94 5.33 6.12
C LEU A 70 -5.66 6.05 6.56
N MET A 71 -4.51 5.66 6.02
CA MET A 71 -3.24 6.31 6.32
C MET A 71 -3.22 7.79 5.95
N THR A 72 -3.80 8.13 4.80
CA THR A 72 -3.89 9.51 4.33
C THR A 72 -4.72 10.36 5.28
N GLU A 73 -5.85 9.83 5.77
CA GLU A 73 -6.70 10.52 6.75
C GLU A 73 -5.98 10.76 8.07
N PHE A 74 -5.32 9.74 8.63
CA PHE A 74 -4.56 9.88 9.87
C PHE A 74 -3.41 10.88 9.74
N ARG A 75 -2.68 10.87 8.61
CA ARG A 75 -1.60 11.83 8.35
C ARG A 75 -2.12 13.26 8.28
N LYS A 76 -3.19 13.51 7.53
CA LYS A 76 -3.83 14.84 7.45
C LYS A 76 -4.30 15.34 8.81
N ALA A 77 -4.93 14.47 9.60
CA ALA A 77 -5.37 14.82 10.94
C ALA A 77 -4.19 15.19 11.86
N ASN A 78 -3.08 14.44 11.77
CA ASN A 78 -1.87 14.71 12.53
C ASN A 78 -1.18 16.01 12.09
N GLU A 79 -1.07 16.26 10.78
CA GLU A 79 -0.52 17.51 10.23
C GLU A 79 -1.31 18.73 10.72
N LEU A 80 -2.64 18.64 10.72
CA LEU A 80 -3.51 19.68 11.26
C LEU A 80 -3.26 19.88 12.77
N PHE A 81 -3.19 18.80 13.54
CA PHE A 81 -2.91 18.86 14.97
C PHE A 81 -1.57 19.55 15.26
N CYS A 82 -0.50 19.14 14.60
CA CYS A 82 0.82 19.77 14.74
C CYS A 82 0.78 21.26 14.42
N SER A 83 0.11 21.64 13.32
CA SER A 83 -0.04 23.04 12.91
C SER A 83 -0.75 23.88 13.98
N LEU A 84 -1.79 23.32 14.62
CA LEU A 84 -2.51 24.00 15.70
C LEU A 84 -1.66 24.14 16.98
N VAL A 85 -0.84 23.13 17.31
CA VAL A 85 0.09 23.19 18.43
C VAL A 85 1.14 24.28 18.23
N GLU A 86 1.72 24.35 17.03
CA GLU A 86 2.73 25.37 16.67
C GLU A 86 2.16 26.79 16.76
N GLN A 87 0.95 27.01 16.24
CA GLN A 87 0.27 28.30 16.34
C GLN A 87 0.00 28.71 17.80
N LYS A 88 -0.42 27.77 18.65
CA LYS A 88 -0.63 28.04 20.07
C LYS A 88 0.68 28.46 20.75
N GLN A 89 1.78 27.74 20.50
CA GLN A 89 3.09 28.06 21.07
C GLN A 89 3.58 29.46 20.64
N GLN A 90 3.34 29.87 19.40
CA GLN A 90 3.71 31.22 18.93
C GLN A 90 2.89 32.32 19.60
N ASN A 91 1.62 32.05 19.93
CA ASN A 91 0.74 33.01 20.58
C ASN A 91 1.03 33.16 22.08
N ASP A 92 1.47 32.10 22.75
CA ASP A 92 1.79 32.11 24.19
C ASP A 92 3.12 32.84 24.52
N ILE A 93 3.93 33.19 23.50
CA ILE A 93 5.22 33.90 23.65
C ILE A 93 5.09 35.42 23.41
N LYS A 94 3.92 35.90 22.96
CA LYS A 94 3.61 37.34 22.79
C LYS A 94 2.83 37.89 23.97
#